data_AF-A0A970PQ88-F1
#
_entry.id   AF-A0A970PQ88-F1
#
_cell.length_a   1.000
_cell.length_b   1.000
_cell.length_c   1.000
_cell.angle_alpha   90.00
_cell.angle_beta   90.00
_cell.angle_gamma   90.00
#
_symmetry.space_group_name_H-M   'P 1'
#
loop_
_entity.id
_entity.type
_entity.pdbx_description
1 polymer ?
#
loop_
_entity_poly.entity_id
_entity_poly.type
_entity_poly.pdbx_seq_one_letter_code
_entity_poly.pdbx_strand_id
1 'polypeptide(L)'
;MAKAKYERIKPHVNVGTIGHVDHGKTTLTAAITMVLAAGGTAHAMRYDEIDKAPEEKARGITINTSHVEYETINRHYAHVDCPGHADYVKNMITGAAQMDGAILLVSAPDGPMPQTREHIVLARQVGVPYIVVFMNKTDLMDDPELQELVEMEIRELLSSYNFPGDDIPIIKGSALKALEYMVGGGTDPKNAPETKCIYELMEAVDTYIPTPERAVDKPFLMPVEDVFSITGRGTVATGRVERGVVKVSDTVEIVGLMEKARPVVVTGVEMFHKLLDQAEAGDNIGALLRGVQRTEIERGQVLAKPGTIKPHVHFYGEVYVLTKDEGGRHTPF
;
A
#
# COMPACT_ATOMS: atom_id res chain seq x y z
N MET A 1 26.50 8.44 -9.66
CA MET A 1 26.62 7.00 -9.39
C MET A 1 25.69 6.27 -10.34
N ALA A 2 26.11 5.13 -10.91
CA ALA A 2 25.22 4.31 -11.72
C ALA A 2 24.08 3.80 -10.82
N LYS A 3 22.82 3.89 -11.28
CA LYS A 3 21.69 3.32 -10.54
C LYS A 3 21.84 1.81 -10.50
N ALA A 4 21.56 1.21 -9.34
CA ALA A 4 21.59 -0.24 -9.18
C ALA A 4 20.53 -0.90 -10.07
N LYS A 5 20.77 -2.13 -10.51
CA LYS A 5 19.79 -2.95 -11.23
C LYS A 5 18.96 -3.72 -10.21
N TYR A 6 17.65 -3.80 -10.41
CA TYR A 6 16.80 -4.63 -9.56
C TYR A 6 16.95 -6.10 -9.95
N GLU A 7 17.20 -6.96 -8.96
CA GLU A 7 17.33 -8.41 -9.15
C GLU A 7 16.12 -9.12 -8.52
N ARG A 8 15.37 -9.88 -9.34
CA ARG A 8 14.22 -10.68 -8.88
C ARG A 8 14.67 -11.96 -8.20
N ILE A 9 15.10 -11.87 -6.94
CA ILE A 9 15.60 -13.01 -6.15
C ILE A 9 14.48 -13.67 -5.34
N LYS A 10 13.51 -12.89 -4.86
CA LYS A 10 12.40 -13.34 -3.99
C LYS A 10 11.04 -13.02 -4.63
N PRO A 11 9.97 -13.78 -4.32
CA PRO A 11 8.62 -13.43 -4.72
C PRO A 11 8.23 -12.03 -4.24
N HIS A 12 7.54 -11.26 -5.09
CA HIS A 12 7.14 -9.88 -4.81
C HIS A 12 5.66 -9.78 -4.41
N VAL A 13 5.39 -9.15 -3.27
CA VAL A 13 4.03 -8.94 -2.73
C VAL A 13 3.85 -7.47 -2.35
N ASN A 14 2.70 -6.92 -2.73
CA ASN A 14 2.29 -5.58 -2.36
C ASN A 14 1.46 -5.62 -1.10
N VAL A 15 1.89 -4.92 -0.07
CA VAL A 15 1.13 -4.75 1.17
C VAL A 15 0.95 -3.28 1.48
N GLY A 16 0.16 -2.96 2.49
CA GLY A 16 0.08 -1.59 2.95
C GLY A 16 -0.75 -1.43 4.21
N THR A 17 -0.55 -0.32 4.92
CA THR A 17 -1.24 -0.02 6.16
C THR A 17 -2.55 0.73 5.91
N ILE A 18 -3.62 0.27 6.55
CA ILE A 18 -4.92 0.93 6.55
C ILE A 18 -5.45 1.01 8.00
N GLY A 19 -6.43 1.87 8.25
CA GLY A 19 -7.04 2.06 9.57
C GLY A 19 -7.21 3.52 9.92
N HIS A 20 -7.84 3.78 11.06
CA HIS A 20 -8.19 5.12 11.52
C HIS A 20 -6.98 6.04 11.73
N VAL A 21 -7.23 7.35 11.70
CA VAL A 21 -6.23 8.36 12.05
C VAL A 21 -5.65 8.09 13.43
N ASP A 22 -4.37 8.39 13.63
CA ASP A 22 -3.65 8.22 14.90
C ASP A 22 -3.54 6.79 15.45
N HIS A 23 -3.98 5.75 14.74
CA HIS A 23 -3.75 4.35 15.12
C HIS A 23 -2.29 3.88 14.89
N GLY A 24 -1.42 4.74 14.35
CA GLY A 24 0.02 4.51 14.26
C GLY A 24 0.50 3.81 12.98
N LYS A 25 -0.17 4.02 11.84
CA LYS A 25 0.18 3.44 10.52
C LYS A 25 1.63 3.72 10.13
N THR A 26 1.99 4.99 10.03
CA THR A 26 3.33 5.42 9.63
C THR A 26 4.40 5.03 10.66
N THR A 27 4.06 5.01 11.94
CA THR A 27 4.95 4.51 13.01
C THR A 27 5.26 3.02 12.82
N LEU A 28 4.24 2.21 12.50
CA LEU A 28 4.43 0.79 12.20
C LEU A 28 5.27 0.59 10.95
N THR A 29 4.98 1.33 9.89
CA THR A 29 5.76 1.27 8.63
C THR A 29 7.24 1.58 8.88
N ALA A 30 7.54 2.64 9.65
CA ALA A 30 8.91 2.95 10.06
C ALA A 30 9.53 1.82 10.90
N ALA A 31 8.81 1.29 11.88
CA ALA A 31 9.29 0.20 12.73
C ALA A 31 9.63 -1.05 11.92
N ILE A 32 8.79 -1.46 10.97
CA ILE A 32 9.04 -2.60 10.07
C ILE A 32 10.35 -2.40 9.31
N THR A 33 10.52 -1.24 8.66
CA THR A 33 11.73 -0.99 7.86
C THR A 33 13.00 -1.00 8.71
N MET A 34 12.99 -0.40 9.90
CA MET A 34 14.16 -0.37 10.78
C MET A 34 14.51 -1.75 11.35
N VAL A 35 13.50 -2.48 11.84
CA VAL A 35 13.69 -3.81 12.45
C VAL A 35 14.23 -4.80 11.42
N LEU A 36 13.67 -4.80 10.20
CA LEU A 36 14.14 -5.70 9.13
C LEU A 36 15.51 -5.26 8.56
N ALA A 37 15.82 -3.96 8.53
CA ALA A 37 17.11 -3.47 8.07
C ALA A 37 18.28 -3.95 8.93
N ALA A 38 18.09 -4.06 10.25
CA ALA A 38 19.10 -4.61 11.15
C ALA A 38 19.36 -6.12 10.92
N GLY A 39 18.40 -6.84 10.34
CA GLY A 39 18.60 -8.20 9.84
C GLY A 39 19.44 -8.28 8.56
N GLY A 40 19.85 -7.14 8.00
CA GLY A 40 20.63 -7.04 6.76
C GLY A 40 19.80 -7.15 5.48
N THR A 41 18.47 -7.18 5.58
CA THR A 41 17.58 -7.45 4.44
C THR A 41 16.91 -6.20 3.88
N ALA A 42 16.82 -5.10 4.62
CA ALA A 42 16.14 -3.88 4.16
C ALA A 42 16.98 -2.60 4.31
N HIS A 43 16.56 -1.53 3.61
CA HIS A 43 17.02 -0.18 3.89
C HIS A 43 16.14 0.41 5.01
N ALA A 44 16.75 0.84 6.12
CA ALA A 44 16.03 1.47 7.21
C ALA A 44 15.45 2.81 6.73
N MET A 45 14.16 3.04 6.96
CA MET A 45 13.52 4.34 6.74
C MET A 45 12.99 4.90 8.06
N ARG A 46 13.21 6.20 8.27
CA ARG A 46 12.69 6.92 9.43
C ARG A 46 11.26 7.40 9.21
N TYR A 47 10.53 7.62 10.31
CA TYR A 47 9.22 8.25 10.28
C TYR A 47 9.19 9.54 9.43
N ASP A 48 10.17 10.43 9.66
CA ASP A 48 10.31 11.73 8.97
C ASP A 48 10.62 11.62 7.46
N GLU A 49 10.99 10.42 7.00
CA GLU A 49 11.28 10.11 5.59
C GLU A 49 10.06 9.54 4.86
N ILE A 50 9.11 8.97 5.62
CA ILE A 50 7.81 8.51 5.14
C ILE A 50 6.85 9.71 5.06
N ASP A 51 6.66 10.42 6.18
CA ASP A 51 5.92 11.68 6.25
C ASP A 51 6.85 12.86 5.90
N LYS A 52 7.26 12.92 4.64
CA LYS A 52 8.28 13.88 4.17
C LYS A 52 7.73 15.23 3.76
N ALA A 53 6.44 15.34 3.42
CA ALA A 53 5.90 16.59 2.91
C ALA A 53 5.85 17.67 4.02
N PRO A 54 6.16 18.94 3.72
CA PRO A 54 6.10 20.01 4.72
C PRO A 54 4.73 20.13 5.39
N GLU A 55 3.65 19.86 4.64
CA GLU A 55 2.28 19.88 5.16
C GLU A 55 1.99 18.70 6.11
N GLU A 56 2.53 17.51 5.83
CA GLU A 56 2.43 16.33 6.70
C GLU A 56 3.14 16.58 8.03
N LYS A 57 4.37 17.12 7.99
CA LYS A 57 5.13 17.47 9.20
C LYS A 57 4.45 18.55 10.04
N ALA A 58 3.82 19.53 9.39
CA ALA A 58 3.13 20.62 10.09
C ALA A 58 1.82 20.16 10.75
N ARG A 59 1.12 19.20 10.15
CA ARG A 59 -0.18 18.70 10.65
C ARG A 59 -0.07 17.42 11.47
N GLY A 60 1.04 16.70 11.41
CA GLY A 60 1.24 15.42 12.09
C GLY A 60 0.36 14.29 11.54
N ILE A 61 -0.09 14.40 10.28
CA ILE A 61 -0.93 13.40 9.62
C ILE A 61 -0.38 13.09 8.23
N THR A 62 -0.45 11.83 7.83
CA THR A 62 -0.15 11.38 6.47
C THR A 62 -1.19 11.94 5.49
N ILE A 63 -0.73 12.52 4.39
CA ILE A 63 -1.59 13.11 3.34
C ILE A 63 -1.44 12.32 2.05
N ASN A 64 -0.20 12.05 1.65
CA ASN A 64 0.13 11.33 0.43
C ASN A 64 0.39 9.85 0.73
N THR A 65 0.17 8.99 -0.26
CA THR A 65 0.62 7.60 -0.18
C THR A 65 2.14 7.56 -0.26
N SER A 66 2.77 6.86 0.69
CA SER A 66 4.22 6.66 0.71
C SER A 66 4.55 5.20 0.42
N HIS A 67 5.46 5.00 -0.53
CA HIS A 67 5.93 3.67 -0.95
C HIS A 67 7.28 3.38 -0.30
N VAL A 68 7.35 2.31 0.48
CA VAL A 68 8.60 1.83 1.09
C VAL A 68 8.89 0.38 0.68
N GLU A 69 10.17 0.03 0.58
CA GLU A 69 10.60 -1.34 0.29
C GLU A 69 11.26 -1.97 1.52
N TYR A 70 10.96 -3.25 1.75
CA TYR A 70 11.65 -4.10 2.71
C TYR A 70 11.45 -5.56 2.29
N GLU A 71 12.19 -6.48 2.90
CA GLU A 71 12.06 -7.89 2.60
C GLU A 71 12.23 -8.74 3.86
N THR A 72 11.53 -9.87 3.88
CA THR A 72 11.75 -10.95 4.83
C THR A 72 12.75 -11.95 4.23
N ILE A 73 13.03 -13.03 4.94
CA ILE A 73 13.80 -14.14 4.36
C ILE A 73 13.07 -14.79 3.17
N ASN A 74 11.74 -14.73 3.15
CA ASN A 74 10.90 -15.42 2.18
C ASN A 74 10.56 -14.56 0.97
N ARG A 75 10.28 -13.26 1.16
CA ARG A 75 9.63 -12.41 0.15
C ARG A 75 10.15 -10.98 0.16
N HIS A 76 10.03 -10.33 -0.99
CA HIS A 76 10.22 -8.89 -1.13
C HIS A 76 8.86 -8.18 -1.07
N TYR A 77 8.79 -7.10 -0.31
CA TYR A 77 7.59 -6.31 -0.11
C TYR A 77 7.72 -4.90 -0.67
N ALA A 78 6.71 -4.47 -1.42
CA ALA A 78 6.40 -3.07 -1.58
C ALA A 78 5.28 -2.72 -0.61
N HIS A 79 5.49 -1.74 0.25
CA HIS A 79 4.52 -1.32 1.24
C HIS A 79 3.99 0.07 0.93
N VAL A 80 2.67 0.20 0.85
CA VAL A 80 1.98 1.47 0.65
C VAL A 80 1.39 1.96 1.99
N ASP A 81 1.95 3.03 2.54
CA ASP A 81 1.43 3.66 3.75
C ASP A 81 0.26 4.59 3.37
N CYS A 82 -0.96 4.27 3.79
CA CYS A 82 -2.15 5.04 3.42
C CYS A 82 -2.56 6.03 4.52
N PRO A 83 -3.10 7.20 4.15
CA PRO A 83 -3.64 8.15 5.12
C PRO A 83 -4.91 7.59 5.78
N GLY A 84 -5.15 7.94 7.05
CA GLY A 84 -6.34 7.52 7.81
C GLY A 84 -7.35 8.61 8.14
N HIS A 85 -7.08 9.85 7.72
CA HIS A 85 -7.98 10.98 7.93
C HIS A 85 -9.05 11.00 6.84
N ALA A 86 -10.30 11.28 7.20
CA ALA A 86 -11.46 11.23 6.28
C ALA A 86 -11.24 12.07 5.00
N ASP A 87 -10.67 13.27 5.13
CA ASP A 87 -10.42 14.18 4.00
C ASP A 87 -9.49 13.59 2.91
N TYR A 88 -8.68 12.57 3.25
CA TYR A 88 -7.70 11.97 2.34
C TYR A 88 -8.06 10.53 1.92
N VAL A 89 -9.32 10.12 2.11
CA VAL A 89 -9.84 8.81 1.65
C VAL A 89 -9.52 8.53 0.19
N LYS A 90 -9.55 9.54 -0.68
CA LYS A 90 -9.20 9.39 -2.10
C LYS A 90 -7.80 8.82 -2.31
N ASN A 91 -6.83 9.23 -1.50
CA ASN A 91 -5.46 8.74 -1.58
C ASN A 91 -5.37 7.31 -1.03
N MET A 92 -6.09 7.01 0.04
CA MET A 92 -6.20 5.64 0.55
C MET A 92 -6.78 4.67 -0.49
N ILE A 93 -7.85 5.05 -1.21
CA ILE A 93 -8.45 4.20 -2.27
C ILE A 93 -7.43 3.82 -3.34
N THR A 94 -6.60 4.76 -3.79
CA THR A 94 -5.58 4.48 -4.80
C THR A 94 -4.41 3.67 -4.26
N GLY A 95 -4.04 3.83 -2.99
CA GLY A 95 -3.04 2.97 -2.35
C GLY A 95 -3.57 1.54 -2.15
N ALA A 96 -4.79 1.39 -1.64
CA ALA A 96 -5.43 0.11 -1.38
C ALA A 96 -5.63 -0.72 -2.66
N ALA A 97 -5.93 -0.08 -3.79
CA ALA A 97 -6.04 -0.76 -5.08
C ALA A 97 -4.75 -1.49 -5.52
N GLN A 98 -3.60 -1.17 -4.91
CA GLN A 98 -2.31 -1.78 -5.21
C GLN A 98 -1.95 -2.92 -4.24
N MET A 99 -2.73 -3.14 -3.19
CA MET A 99 -2.41 -4.13 -2.17
C MET A 99 -2.87 -5.52 -2.61
N ASP A 100 -1.97 -6.50 -2.51
CA ASP A 100 -2.29 -7.93 -2.57
C ASP A 100 -2.78 -8.43 -1.19
N GLY A 101 -2.47 -7.68 -0.13
CA GLY A 101 -3.09 -7.80 1.19
C GLY A 101 -2.83 -6.55 2.03
N ALA A 102 -3.72 -6.22 2.94
CA ALA A 102 -3.60 -5.04 3.79
C ALA A 102 -3.26 -5.39 5.24
N ILE A 103 -2.55 -4.49 5.91
CA ILE A 103 -2.33 -4.52 7.36
C ILE A 103 -3.31 -3.50 7.97
N LEU A 104 -4.34 -3.99 8.66
CA LEU A 104 -5.33 -3.16 9.34
C LEU A 104 -4.82 -2.81 10.74
N LEU A 105 -4.66 -1.52 11.01
CA LEU A 105 -4.23 -1.04 12.32
C LEU A 105 -5.41 -0.59 13.16
N VAL A 106 -5.49 -1.15 14.36
CA VAL A 106 -6.48 -0.79 15.38
C VAL A 106 -5.75 -0.47 16.67
N SER A 107 -5.98 0.70 17.23
CA SER A 107 -5.43 1.11 18.53
C SER A 107 -6.15 0.33 19.63
N ALA A 108 -5.43 -0.37 20.51
CA ALA A 108 -6.03 -1.13 21.60
C ALA A 108 -6.89 -0.24 22.54
N PRO A 109 -6.44 0.97 22.95
CA PRO A 109 -7.27 1.87 23.75
C PRO A 109 -8.55 2.37 23.07
N ASP A 110 -8.52 2.57 21.75
CA ASP A 110 -9.60 3.24 21.02
C ASP A 110 -10.60 2.24 20.38
N GLY A 111 -10.13 1.03 20.07
CA GLY A 111 -10.90 0.02 19.35
C GLY A 111 -11.27 0.42 17.92
N PRO A 112 -12.25 -0.27 17.29
CA PRO A 112 -12.68 0.00 15.92
C PRO A 112 -13.42 1.34 15.75
N MET A 113 -12.71 2.35 15.25
CA MET A 113 -13.23 3.69 14.95
C MET A 113 -13.90 3.79 13.55
N PRO A 114 -14.64 4.88 13.22
CA PRO A 114 -15.40 4.99 11.96
C PRO A 114 -14.58 4.70 10.69
N GLN A 115 -13.38 5.27 10.58
CA GLN A 115 -12.49 5.06 9.42
C GLN A 115 -11.93 3.63 9.38
N THR A 116 -11.91 2.90 10.50
CA THR A 116 -11.60 1.45 10.48
C THR A 116 -12.64 0.71 9.64
N ARG A 117 -13.94 1.02 9.83
CA ARG A 117 -15.03 0.42 9.04
C ARG A 117 -14.95 0.86 7.59
N GLU A 118 -14.80 2.17 7.36
CA GLU A 118 -14.70 2.75 6.02
C GLU A 118 -13.55 2.14 5.22
N HIS A 119 -12.38 1.96 5.84
CA HIS A 119 -11.22 1.37 5.18
C HIS A 119 -11.43 -0.12 4.86
N ILE A 120 -12.08 -0.90 5.72
CA ILE A 120 -12.40 -2.32 5.45
C ILE A 120 -13.34 -2.41 4.24
N VAL A 121 -14.38 -1.58 4.20
CA VAL A 121 -15.32 -1.52 3.07
C VAL A 121 -14.59 -1.16 1.79
N LEU A 122 -13.82 -0.07 1.81
CA LEU A 122 -13.11 0.42 0.63
C LEU A 122 -12.05 -0.57 0.15
N ALA A 123 -11.28 -1.18 1.05
CA ALA A 123 -10.30 -2.23 0.72
C ALA A 123 -10.96 -3.38 -0.04
N ARG A 124 -12.14 -3.83 0.41
CA ARG A 124 -12.91 -4.85 -0.31
C ARG A 124 -13.40 -4.38 -1.68
N GLN A 125 -13.91 -3.15 -1.79
CA GLN A 125 -14.41 -2.62 -3.05
C GLN A 125 -13.32 -2.44 -4.12
N VAL A 126 -12.08 -2.13 -3.70
CA VAL A 126 -10.93 -2.07 -4.60
C VAL A 126 -10.24 -3.43 -4.80
N GLY A 127 -10.77 -4.50 -4.22
CA GLY A 127 -10.35 -5.87 -4.47
C GLY A 127 -9.19 -6.38 -3.62
N VAL A 128 -8.91 -5.79 -2.45
CA VAL A 128 -7.92 -6.34 -1.51
C VAL A 128 -8.41 -7.69 -0.97
N PRO A 129 -7.70 -8.80 -1.24
CA PRO A 129 -8.23 -10.13 -0.94
C PRO A 129 -7.94 -10.62 0.49
N TYR A 130 -6.87 -10.13 1.13
CA TYR A 130 -6.46 -10.58 2.47
C TYR A 130 -6.18 -9.39 3.38
N ILE A 131 -6.52 -9.53 4.66
CA ILE A 131 -6.21 -8.57 5.72
C ILE A 131 -5.50 -9.29 6.85
N VAL A 132 -4.42 -8.72 7.36
CA VAL A 132 -3.80 -9.06 8.64
C VAL A 132 -4.04 -7.88 9.59
N VAL A 133 -4.33 -8.13 10.85
CA VAL A 133 -4.58 -7.06 11.82
C VAL A 133 -3.37 -6.87 12.72
N PHE A 134 -3.01 -5.61 12.96
CA PHE A 134 -2.09 -5.22 14.00
C PHE A 134 -2.84 -4.37 15.04
N MET A 135 -3.09 -4.96 16.22
CA MET A 135 -3.62 -4.27 17.38
C MET A 135 -2.47 -3.52 18.05
N ASN A 136 -2.39 -2.23 17.75
CA ASN A 136 -1.29 -1.35 18.15
C ASN A 136 -1.54 -0.71 19.52
N LYS A 137 -0.50 -0.09 20.09
CA LYS A 137 -0.54 0.65 21.37
C LYS A 137 -0.96 -0.19 22.57
N THR A 138 -0.65 -1.49 22.56
CA THR A 138 -0.90 -2.36 23.72
C THR A 138 -0.07 -1.97 24.94
N ASP A 139 0.96 -1.13 24.77
CA ASP A 139 1.70 -0.52 25.88
C ASP A 139 0.88 0.51 26.67
N LEU A 140 -0.23 1.00 26.12
CA LEU A 140 -1.15 1.93 26.76
C LEU A 140 -2.37 1.25 27.40
N MET A 141 -2.53 -0.06 27.20
CA MET A 141 -3.63 -0.86 27.75
C MET A 141 -3.06 -2.20 28.21
N ASP A 142 -2.79 -2.32 29.51
CA ASP A 142 -2.20 -3.51 30.13
C ASP A 142 -3.23 -4.60 30.51
N ASP A 143 -4.52 -4.26 30.51
CA ASP A 143 -5.62 -5.18 30.81
C ASP A 143 -5.88 -6.18 29.65
N PRO A 144 -5.62 -7.49 29.84
CA PRO A 144 -5.84 -8.49 28.81
C PRO A 144 -7.32 -8.68 28.44
N GLU A 145 -8.25 -8.49 29.38
CA GLU A 145 -9.69 -8.67 29.14
C GLU A 145 -10.21 -7.58 28.19
N LEU A 146 -9.73 -6.35 28.34
CA LEU A 146 -10.05 -5.25 27.42
C LEU A 146 -9.44 -5.49 26.03
N GLN A 147 -8.21 -5.99 25.95
CA GLN A 147 -7.61 -6.34 24.65
C GLN A 147 -8.36 -7.47 23.95
N GLU A 148 -8.86 -8.47 24.69
CA GLU A 148 -9.71 -9.54 24.14
C GLU A 148 -11.04 -8.99 23.63
N LEU A 149 -11.66 -8.06 24.37
CA LEU A 149 -12.89 -7.41 23.93
C LEU A 149 -12.69 -6.65 22.61
N VAL A 150 -11.62 -5.86 22.50
CA VAL A 150 -11.28 -5.15 21.26
C VAL A 150 -11.00 -6.14 20.12
N GLU A 151 -10.33 -7.25 20.40
CA GLU A 151 -10.10 -8.30 19.41
C GLU A 151 -11.43 -8.85 18.87
N MET A 152 -12.38 -9.17 19.76
CA MET A 152 -13.71 -9.64 19.37
C MET A 152 -14.43 -8.61 18.47
N GLU A 153 -14.42 -7.34 18.84
CA GLU A 153 -15.05 -6.27 18.04
C GLU A 153 -14.42 -6.15 16.65
N ILE A 154 -13.09 -6.31 16.53
CA ILE A 154 -12.40 -6.30 15.24
C ILE A 154 -12.84 -7.49 14.37
N ARG A 155 -12.92 -8.69 14.96
CA ARG A 155 -13.33 -9.91 14.24
C ARG A 155 -14.77 -9.80 13.75
N GLU A 156 -15.69 -9.34 14.60
CA GLU A 156 -17.08 -9.11 14.22
C GLU A 156 -17.19 -8.10 13.08
N LEU A 157 -16.42 -7.00 13.15
CA LEU A 157 -16.39 -5.99 12.10
C LEU A 157 -15.90 -6.55 10.76
N LEU A 158 -14.81 -7.31 10.76
CA LEU A 158 -14.30 -7.97 9.55
C LEU A 158 -15.33 -8.96 8.97
N SER A 159 -15.95 -9.77 9.82
CA SER A 159 -16.99 -10.73 9.43
C SER A 159 -18.22 -10.04 8.82
N SER A 160 -18.66 -8.91 9.38
CA SER A 160 -19.78 -8.12 8.84
C SER A 160 -19.56 -7.61 7.40
N TYR A 161 -18.29 -7.46 6.99
CA TYR A 161 -17.90 -7.06 5.65
C TYR A 161 -17.36 -8.22 4.80
N ASN A 162 -17.73 -9.47 5.16
CA ASN A 162 -17.39 -10.72 4.47
C ASN A 162 -15.88 -11.00 4.34
N PHE A 163 -15.08 -10.53 5.30
CA PHE A 163 -13.77 -11.10 5.54
C PHE A 163 -13.88 -12.26 6.54
N PRO A 164 -12.99 -13.26 6.51
CA PRO A 164 -13.01 -14.36 7.47
C PRO A 164 -12.46 -13.91 8.83
N GLY A 165 -13.25 -13.12 9.57
CA GLY A 165 -12.81 -12.45 10.80
C GLY A 165 -12.22 -13.39 11.86
N ASP A 166 -12.73 -14.61 11.96
CA ASP A 166 -12.24 -15.62 12.92
C ASP A 166 -10.88 -16.22 12.54
N ASP A 167 -10.55 -16.28 11.24
CA ASP A 167 -9.31 -16.88 10.73
C ASP A 167 -8.20 -15.84 10.51
N ILE A 168 -8.53 -14.54 10.51
CA ILE A 168 -7.57 -13.46 10.29
C ILE A 168 -6.58 -13.40 11.48
N PRO A 169 -5.26 -13.40 11.22
CA PRO A 169 -4.25 -13.19 12.25
C PRO A 169 -4.37 -11.79 12.84
N ILE A 170 -4.40 -11.71 14.18
CA ILE A 170 -4.40 -10.46 14.94
C ILE A 170 -3.14 -10.44 15.81
N ILE A 171 -2.20 -9.56 15.46
CA ILE A 171 -0.95 -9.42 16.19
C ILE A 171 -1.05 -8.22 17.13
N LYS A 172 -0.73 -8.44 18.40
CA LYS A 172 -0.80 -7.45 19.47
C LYS A 172 0.58 -6.88 19.74
N GLY A 173 0.72 -5.56 19.82
CA GLY A 173 2.00 -4.96 20.17
C GLY A 173 2.04 -3.43 20.17
N SER A 174 3.25 -2.91 20.29
CA SER A 174 3.53 -1.48 20.23
C SER A 174 4.55 -1.16 19.13
N ALA A 175 4.06 -0.56 18.05
CA ALA A 175 4.93 -0.06 16.97
C ALA A 175 5.89 1.02 17.49
N LEU A 176 5.45 1.84 18.46
CA LEU A 176 6.27 2.91 19.03
C LEU A 176 7.44 2.32 19.82
N LYS A 177 7.22 1.33 20.69
CA LYS A 177 8.30 0.70 21.47
C LYS A 177 9.32 0.01 20.57
N ALA A 178 8.86 -0.67 19.52
CA ALA A 178 9.75 -1.25 18.51
C ALA A 178 10.61 -0.18 17.83
N LEU A 179 10.01 0.95 17.45
CA LEU A 179 10.73 2.07 16.83
C LEU A 179 11.71 2.75 17.80
N GLU A 180 11.31 3.01 19.04
CA GLU A 180 12.15 3.59 20.09
C GLU A 180 13.40 2.72 20.35
N TYR A 181 13.23 1.40 20.40
CA TYR A 181 14.36 0.46 20.54
C TYR A 181 15.37 0.61 19.39
N MET A 182 14.90 0.66 18.15
CA MET A 182 15.77 0.80 16.97
C MET A 182 16.49 2.16 16.94
N VAL A 183 15.76 3.25 17.22
CA VAL A 183 16.33 4.61 17.25
C VAL A 183 17.30 4.79 18.43
N GLY A 184 17.04 4.12 19.55
CA GLY A 184 17.90 4.10 20.74
C GLY A 184 19.20 3.31 20.58
N GLY A 185 19.47 2.74 19.41
CA GLY A 185 20.69 1.97 19.13
C GLY A 185 20.59 0.50 19.51
N GLY A 186 19.38 -0.06 19.57
CA GLY A 186 19.17 -1.50 19.72
C GLY A 186 19.91 -2.30 18.64
N THR A 187 20.80 -3.20 19.06
CA THR A 187 21.70 -3.93 18.15
C THR A 187 21.23 -5.35 17.84
N ASP A 188 20.29 -5.88 18.62
CA ASP A 188 19.73 -7.22 18.43
C ASP A 188 18.19 -7.15 18.47
N PRO A 189 17.54 -6.66 17.41
CA PRO A 189 16.08 -6.63 17.36
C PRO A 189 15.49 -8.04 17.40
N LYS A 190 16.12 -9.03 16.77
CA LYS A 190 15.58 -10.38 16.68
C LYS A 190 15.24 -11.00 18.04
N ASN A 191 16.03 -10.70 19.08
CA ASN A 191 15.79 -11.20 20.43
C ASN A 191 15.19 -10.15 21.39
N ALA A 192 14.95 -8.93 20.92
CA ALA A 192 14.40 -7.85 21.74
C ALA A 192 12.88 -7.99 21.92
N PRO A 193 12.36 -7.97 23.16
CA PRO A 193 10.93 -8.10 23.41
C PRO A 193 10.12 -6.98 22.75
N GLU A 194 10.69 -5.78 22.62
CA GLU A 194 10.04 -4.61 22.03
C GLU A 194 9.75 -4.77 20.55
N THR A 195 10.57 -5.54 19.82
CA THR A 195 10.41 -5.71 18.36
C THR A 195 9.81 -7.07 17.97
N LYS A 196 9.55 -7.94 18.96
CA LYS A 196 8.97 -9.27 18.75
C LYS A 196 7.66 -9.22 17.96
N CYS A 197 6.79 -8.25 18.27
CA CYS A 197 5.51 -8.07 17.58
C CYS A 197 5.68 -7.73 16.08
N ILE A 198 6.79 -7.09 15.69
CA ILE A 198 7.08 -6.80 14.27
C ILE A 198 7.46 -8.08 13.53
N TYR A 199 8.24 -8.96 14.15
CA TYR A 199 8.56 -10.26 13.55
C TYR A 199 7.32 -11.16 13.46
N GLU A 200 6.49 -11.22 14.50
CA GLU A 200 5.23 -11.96 14.50
C GLU A 200 4.25 -11.43 13.43
N LEU A 201 4.17 -10.10 13.27
CA LEU A 201 3.40 -9.47 12.19
C LEU A 201 3.93 -9.89 10.81
N MET A 202 5.24 -9.82 10.59
CA MET A 202 5.81 -10.15 9.29
C MET A 202 5.74 -11.64 8.98
N GLU A 203 5.80 -12.50 9.99
CA GLU A 203 5.54 -13.94 9.86
C GLU A 203 4.07 -14.21 9.48
N ALA A 204 3.11 -13.54 10.13
CA ALA A 204 1.71 -13.62 9.76
C ALA A 204 1.47 -13.13 8.32
N VAL A 205 2.13 -12.04 7.92
CA VAL A 205 2.07 -11.51 6.54
C VAL A 205 2.70 -12.48 5.53
N ASP A 206 3.82 -13.12 5.86
CA ASP A 206 4.46 -14.14 5.01
C ASP A 206 3.57 -15.39 4.85
N THR A 207 2.84 -15.79 5.90
CA THR A 207 2.10 -17.06 5.92
C THR A 207 0.66 -16.93 5.47
N TYR A 208 -0.03 -15.86 5.85
CA TYR A 208 -1.46 -15.67 5.60
C TYR A 208 -1.76 -15.00 4.26
N ILE A 209 -0.98 -14.01 3.86
CA ILE A 209 -1.14 -13.37 2.54
C ILE A 209 -0.41 -14.24 1.52
N PRO A 210 -1.09 -14.90 0.56
CA PRO A 210 -0.42 -15.73 -0.42
C PRO A 210 0.36 -14.86 -1.42
N THR A 211 1.36 -15.46 -2.07
CA THR A 211 1.93 -14.84 -3.27
C THR A 211 0.86 -14.89 -4.37
N PRO A 212 0.41 -13.74 -4.88
CA PRO A 212 -0.67 -13.69 -5.87
C PRO A 212 -0.21 -14.26 -7.22
N GLU A 213 -1.13 -14.93 -7.90
CA GLU A 213 -0.89 -15.38 -9.27
C GLU A 213 -0.89 -14.17 -10.22
N ARG A 214 0.25 -13.92 -10.85
CA ARG A 214 0.46 -12.74 -11.70
C ARG A 214 0.03 -13.04 -13.13
N ALA A 215 -0.85 -12.21 -13.68
CA ALA A 215 -1.37 -12.36 -15.04
C ALA A 215 -0.39 -11.85 -16.12
N VAL A 216 0.84 -12.39 -16.13
CA VAL A 216 1.95 -11.95 -17.00
C VAL A 216 1.71 -12.21 -18.49
N ASP A 217 0.90 -13.22 -18.83
CA ASP A 217 0.59 -13.58 -20.23
C ASP A 217 -0.51 -12.72 -20.86
N LYS A 218 -1.16 -11.84 -20.08
CA LYS A 218 -2.20 -10.95 -20.58
C LYS A 218 -1.59 -9.68 -21.19
N PRO A 219 -2.35 -8.92 -22.00
CA PRO A 219 -1.88 -7.63 -22.49
C PRO A 219 -1.56 -6.65 -21.35
N PHE A 220 -0.42 -5.95 -21.48
CA PHE A 220 0.05 -4.96 -20.51
C PHE A 220 -1.04 -3.96 -20.13
N LEU A 221 -1.21 -3.75 -18.82
CA LEU A 221 -2.06 -2.71 -18.25
C LEU A 221 -1.46 -2.26 -16.92
N MET A 222 -1.29 -0.95 -16.76
CA MET A 222 -0.82 -0.31 -15.54
C MET A 222 -1.65 0.95 -15.28
N PRO A 223 -2.46 0.99 -14.22
CA PRO A 223 -3.13 2.22 -13.79
C PRO A 223 -2.09 3.28 -13.36
N VAL A 224 -2.34 4.54 -13.73
CA VAL A 224 -1.50 5.68 -13.33
C VAL A 224 -1.97 6.19 -11.97
N GLU A 225 -1.11 6.04 -10.96
CA GLU A 225 -1.30 6.56 -9.61
C GLU A 225 -0.84 8.02 -9.50
N ASP A 226 0.39 8.30 -9.92
CA ASP A 226 0.97 9.63 -9.84
C ASP A 226 1.93 9.90 -11.00
N VAL A 227 2.15 11.19 -11.27
CA VAL A 227 2.92 11.69 -12.41
C VAL A 227 3.96 12.72 -11.94
N PHE A 228 5.22 12.37 -12.15
CA PHE A 228 6.37 13.22 -11.83
C PHE A 228 7.05 13.71 -13.10
N SER A 229 7.67 14.88 -13.03
CA SER A 229 8.60 15.35 -14.05
C SER A 229 10.02 15.28 -13.48
N ILE A 230 10.90 14.57 -14.17
CA ILE A 230 12.32 14.51 -13.84
C ILE A 230 13.07 15.44 -14.79
N THR A 231 13.65 16.50 -14.23
CA THR A 231 14.48 17.47 -14.97
C THR A 231 15.54 16.74 -15.80
N GLY A 232 15.51 16.99 -17.12
CA GLY A 232 16.47 16.40 -18.07
C GLY A 232 16.20 14.95 -18.48
N ARG A 233 15.18 14.27 -17.93
CA ARG A 233 14.77 12.91 -18.37
C ARG A 233 13.39 12.86 -19.00
N GLY A 234 12.42 13.58 -18.45
CA GLY A 234 11.04 13.60 -18.94
C GLY A 234 10.01 13.23 -17.87
N THR A 235 8.82 12.84 -18.32
CA THR A 235 7.67 12.54 -17.45
C THR A 235 7.65 11.07 -17.06
N VAL A 236 7.50 10.80 -15.77
CA VAL A 236 7.39 9.45 -15.19
C VAL A 236 5.98 9.25 -14.67
N ALA A 237 5.32 8.21 -15.18
CA ALA A 237 4.05 7.73 -14.65
C ALA A 237 4.34 6.57 -13.69
N THR A 238 3.77 6.63 -12.48
CA THR A 238 3.94 5.61 -11.46
C THR A 238 2.68 4.79 -11.27
N GLY A 239 2.84 3.52 -10.90
CA GLY A 239 1.74 2.64 -10.53
C GLY A 239 2.13 1.16 -10.51
N ARG A 240 1.21 0.33 -10.02
CA ARG A 240 1.32 -1.13 -10.05
C ARG A 240 0.96 -1.66 -11.42
N VAL A 241 1.80 -2.52 -12.00
CA VAL A 241 1.42 -3.25 -13.21
C VAL A 241 0.33 -4.26 -12.85
N GLU A 242 -0.87 -4.07 -13.39
CA GLU A 242 -2.03 -4.92 -13.08
C GLU A 242 -1.94 -6.27 -13.79
N ARG A 243 -1.49 -6.25 -15.05
CA ARG A 243 -1.32 -7.45 -15.87
C ARG A 243 -0.33 -7.23 -17.00
N GLY A 244 0.19 -8.33 -17.55
CA GLY A 244 1.13 -8.32 -18.65
C GLY A 244 2.55 -7.93 -18.26
N VAL A 245 3.34 -7.63 -19.29
CA VAL A 245 4.75 -7.22 -19.17
C VAL A 245 4.98 -6.00 -20.04
N VAL A 246 5.80 -5.06 -19.56
CA VAL A 246 6.32 -3.92 -20.34
C VAL A 246 7.84 -3.90 -20.30
N LYS A 247 8.45 -3.68 -21.46
CA LYS A 247 9.90 -3.56 -21.62
C LYS A 247 10.30 -2.15 -21.99
N VAL A 248 11.54 -1.80 -21.71
CA VAL A 248 12.13 -0.58 -22.25
C VAL A 248 12.08 -0.62 -23.78
N SER A 249 11.63 0.47 -24.39
CA SER A 249 11.35 0.64 -25.82
C SER A 249 10.01 0.10 -26.32
N ASP A 250 9.17 -0.48 -25.47
CA ASP A 250 7.81 -0.86 -25.86
C ASP A 250 6.95 0.38 -26.13
N THR A 251 6.07 0.26 -27.12
CA THR A 251 5.01 1.24 -27.38
C THR A 251 3.77 0.86 -26.57
N VAL A 252 3.28 1.79 -25.76
CA VAL A 252 2.04 1.71 -24.98
C VAL A 252 1.10 2.84 -25.35
N GLU A 253 -0.16 2.75 -24.96
CA GLU A 253 -1.14 3.83 -25.09
C GLU A 253 -1.48 4.40 -23.72
N ILE A 254 -1.56 5.74 -23.64
CA ILE A 254 -2.24 6.44 -22.56
C ILE A 254 -3.72 6.43 -22.89
N VAL A 255 -4.54 5.85 -22.01
CA VAL A 255 -5.98 5.65 -22.23
C VAL A 255 -6.80 6.15 -21.03
N GLY A 256 -7.94 6.78 -21.32
CA GLY A 256 -8.87 7.31 -20.30
C GLY A 256 -8.75 8.82 -20.14
N LEU A 257 -9.84 9.46 -19.68
CA LEU A 257 -9.92 10.91 -19.42
C LEU A 257 -9.54 11.84 -20.59
N MET A 258 -9.48 11.29 -21.80
CA MET A 258 -9.12 12.00 -23.03
C MET A 258 -9.92 11.46 -24.22
N GLU A 259 -10.09 12.26 -25.27
CA GLU A 259 -10.90 11.88 -26.43
C GLU A 259 -10.37 10.67 -27.19
N LYS A 260 -9.04 10.53 -27.29
CA LYS A 260 -8.38 9.47 -28.05
C LYS A 260 -7.15 8.97 -27.31
N ALA A 261 -6.96 7.66 -27.34
CA ALA A 261 -5.75 7.02 -26.84
C ALA A 261 -4.51 7.60 -27.56
N ARG A 262 -3.46 7.89 -26.79
CA ARG A 262 -2.20 8.43 -27.33
C ARG A 262 -1.10 7.37 -27.25
N PRO A 263 -0.50 6.95 -28.38
CA PRO A 263 0.65 6.08 -28.35
C PRO A 263 1.89 6.82 -27.82
N VAL A 264 2.67 6.14 -26.99
CA VAL A 264 3.91 6.64 -26.39
C VAL A 264 4.90 5.49 -26.24
N VAL A 265 6.20 5.81 -26.28
CA VAL A 265 7.27 4.83 -26.07
C VAL A 265 7.76 4.92 -24.63
N VAL A 266 7.82 3.77 -23.96
CA VAL A 266 8.47 3.63 -22.64
C VAL A 266 9.98 3.64 -22.85
N THR A 267 10.68 4.57 -22.20
CA THR A 267 12.13 4.77 -22.37
C THR A 267 12.95 4.39 -21.16
N GLY A 268 12.29 4.08 -20.06
CA GLY A 268 12.91 3.58 -18.85
C GLY A 268 11.84 3.01 -17.94
N VAL A 269 12.21 1.97 -17.20
CA VAL A 269 11.39 1.36 -16.17
C VAL A 269 12.24 1.29 -14.91
N GLU A 270 11.71 1.83 -13.82
CA GLU A 270 12.41 1.86 -12.52
C GLU A 270 11.48 1.37 -11.41
N MET A 271 12.03 0.67 -10.43
CA MET A 271 11.33 0.25 -9.21
C MET A 271 12.22 0.62 -8.03
N PHE A 272 11.72 1.41 -7.07
CA PHE A 272 12.48 1.91 -5.92
C PHE A 272 13.87 2.48 -6.29
N HIS A 273 13.93 3.32 -7.32
CA HIS A 273 15.16 3.92 -7.87
C HIS A 273 16.19 2.94 -8.45
N LYS A 274 15.82 1.66 -8.62
CA LYS A 274 16.61 0.62 -9.29
C LYS A 274 16.10 0.42 -10.72
N LEU A 275 17.02 0.22 -11.66
CA LEU A 275 16.69 0.02 -13.08
C LEU A 275 16.14 -1.39 -13.32
N LEU A 276 15.10 -1.47 -14.16
CA LEU A 276 14.52 -2.72 -14.67
C LEU A 276 14.61 -2.75 -16.20
N ASP A 277 14.99 -3.90 -16.77
CA ASP A 277 14.91 -4.12 -18.22
C ASP A 277 13.46 -4.35 -18.67
N GLN A 278 12.67 -4.97 -17.80
CA GLN A 278 11.25 -5.23 -17.95
C GLN A 278 10.55 -5.21 -16.60
N ALA A 279 9.29 -4.82 -16.61
CA ALA A 279 8.37 -4.95 -15.48
C ALA A 279 7.22 -5.89 -15.85
N GLU A 280 6.73 -6.61 -14.85
CA GLU A 280 5.68 -7.60 -14.96
C GLU A 280 4.57 -7.33 -13.95
N ALA A 281 3.43 -7.99 -14.15
CA ALA A 281 2.28 -7.87 -13.28
C ALA A 281 2.67 -8.03 -11.80
N GLY A 282 2.29 -7.06 -10.98
CA GLY A 282 2.62 -6.98 -9.56
C GLY A 282 3.69 -5.95 -9.19
N ASP A 283 4.54 -5.52 -10.12
CA ASP A 283 5.58 -4.55 -9.79
C ASP A 283 5.01 -3.14 -9.62
N ASN A 284 5.47 -2.42 -8.60
CA ASN A 284 5.30 -0.97 -8.50
C ASN A 284 6.45 -0.27 -9.22
N ILE A 285 6.14 0.38 -10.35
CA ILE A 285 7.16 0.97 -11.21
C ILE A 285 6.92 2.45 -11.46
N GLY A 286 7.99 3.15 -11.82
CA GLY A 286 7.96 4.38 -12.59
C GLY A 286 8.32 4.12 -14.05
N ALA A 287 7.37 4.35 -14.95
CA ALA A 287 7.57 4.28 -16.40
C ALA A 287 7.90 5.67 -16.98
N LEU A 288 9.11 5.82 -17.52
CA LEU A 288 9.56 7.06 -18.17
C LEU A 288 9.02 7.13 -19.61
N LEU A 289 8.23 8.17 -19.91
CA LEU A 289 7.50 8.31 -21.16
C LEU A 289 8.16 9.33 -22.10
N ARG A 290 8.41 8.91 -23.35
CA ARG A 290 9.04 9.78 -24.35
C ARG A 290 8.09 10.86 -24.84
N GLY A 291 8.51 12.13 -24.76
CA GLY A 291 7.81 13.24 -25.40
C GLY A 291 6.40 13.49 -24.85
N VAL A 292 6.18 13.12 -23.59
CA VAL A 292 4.95 13.42 -22.84
C VAL A 292 5.29 14.45 -21.77
N GLN A 293 4.52 15.53 -21.69
CA GLN A 293 4.60 16.52 -20.62
C GLN A 293 3.72 16.08 -19.45
N ARG A 294 4.03 16.56 -18.25
CA ARG A 294 3.24 16.27 -17.04
C ARG A 294 1.75 16.65 -17.19
N THR A 295 1.41 17.64 -18.01
CA THR A 295 0.02 18.06 -18.26
C THR A 295 -0.73 17.18 -19.26
N GLU A 296 -0.05 16.24 -19.91
CA GLU A 296 -0.61 15.36 -20.94
C GLU A 296 -0.93 13.96 -20.43
N ILE A 297 -0.66 13.71 -19.16
CA ILE A 297 -0.95 12.46 -18.47
C ILE A 297 -1.34 12.77 -17.03
N GLU A 298 -2.36 12.09 -16.52
CA GLU A 298 -2.90 12.33 -15.19
C GLU A 298 -3.33 11.05 -14.48
N ARG A 299 -3.46 11.14 -13.15
CA ARG A 299 -3.94 10.05 -12.29
C ARG A 299 -5.32 9.58 -12.75
N GLY A 300 -5.52 8.27 -12.75
CA GLY A 300 -6.77 7.63 -13.17
C GLY A 300 -6.81 7.23 -14.65
N GLN A 301 -5.83 7.66 -15.45
CA GLN A 301 -5.56 7.06 -16.76
C GLN A 301 -4.87 5.70 -16.59
N VAL A 302 -4.77 4.94 -17.69
CA VAL A 302 -4.01 3.68 -17.73
C VAL A 302 -2.98 3.72 -18.86
N LEU A 303 -1.81 3.12 -18.62
CA LEU A 303 -0.89 2.72 -19.68
C LEU A 303 -1.27 1.29 -20.10
N ALA A 304 -1.58 1.09 -21.37
CA ALA A 304 -2.02 -0.20 -21.87
C ALA A 304 -1.29 -0.61 -23.15
N LYS A 305 -1.23 -1.91 -23.43
CA LYS A 305 -0.81 -2.39 -24.75
C LYS A 305 -1.74 -1.78 -25.82
N PRO A 306 -1.21 -1.28 -26.95
CA PRO A 306 -2.02 -0.57 -27.93
C PRO A 306 -3.24 -1.35 -28.41
N GLY A 307 -4.40 -0.71 -28.43
CA GLY A 307 -5.67 -1.28 -28.91
C GLY A 307 -6.33 -2.31 -27.98
N THR A 308 -5.79 -2.55 -26.78
CA THR A 308 -6.29 -3.59 -25.86
C THR A 308 -7.29 -3.11 -24.82
N ILE A 309 -7.41 -1.79 -24.64
CA ILE A 309 -8.40 -1.15 -23.77
C ILE A 309 -9.15 -0.10 -24.59
N LYS A 310 -10.47 -0.06 -24.41
CA LYS A 310 -11.33 1.00 -24.93
C LYS A 310 -12.02 1.68 -23.74
N PRO A 311 -11.93 3.01 -23.60
CA PRO A 311 -12.64 3.71 -22.55
C PRO A 311 -14.14 3.72 -22.84
N HIS A 312 -14.96 3.60 -21.79
CA HIS A 312 -16.42 3.63 -21.86
C HIS A 312 -16.96 4.72 -20.94
N VAL A 313 -18.08 5.35 -21.33
CA VAL A 313 -18.75 6.41 -20.55
C VAL A 313 -20.16 6.03 -20.10
N HIS A 314 -20.72 4.94 -20.64
CA HIS A 314 -22.01 4.38 -20.22
C HIS A 314 -21.80 2.92 -19.83
N PHE A 315 -22.36 2.54 -18.69
CA PHE A 315 -22.33 1.18 -18.17
C PHE A 315 -23.56 0.92 -17.29
N TYR A 316 -23.87 -0.35 -17.06
CA TYR A 316 -24.79 -0.78 -16.02
C TYR A 316 -23.97 -1.24 -14.82
N GLY A 317 -24.38 -0.87 -13.62
CA GLY A 317 -23.71 -1.25 -12.38
C GLY A 317 -24.74 -1.59 -11.30
N GLU A 318 -24.37 -2.51 -10.42
CA GLU A 318 -25.09 -2.78 -9.19
C GLU A 318 -24.48 -1.92 -8.09
N VAL A 319 -25.31 -1.17 -7.36
CA VAL A 319 -24.86 -0.20 -6.36
C VAL A 319 -25.47 -0.55 -5.01
N TYR A 320 -24.60 -0.84 -4.05
CA TYR A 320 -24.97 -0.87 -2.63
C TYR A 320 -24.81 0.54 -2.04
N VAL A 321 -25.90 1.11 -1.54
CA VAL A 321 -25.89 2.42 -0.90
C VAL A 321 -25.65 2.23 0.59
N LEU A 322 -24.47 2.67 1.05
CA LEU A 322 -24.08 2.61 2.46
C LEU A 322 -25.11 3.30 3.36
N THR A 323 -25.41 2.66 4.48
CA THR A 323 -26.24 3.21 5.55
C THR A 323 -25.50 4.32 6.31
N LYS A 324 -26.24 5.10 7.11
CA LYS A 324 -25.63 6.14 7.98
C LYS A 324 -24.56 5.57 8.91
N ASP A 325 -24.81 4.39 9.47
CA ASP A 325 -23.93 3.78 10.48
C ASP A 325 -22.64 3.22 9.84
N GLU A 326 -22.65 3.01 8.53
CA GLU A 326 -21.48 2.63 7.73
C GLU A 326 -20.75 3.85 7.12
N GLY A 327 -21.11 5.08 7.54
CA GLY A 327 -20.53 6.32 7.02
C GLY A 327 -21.17 6.82 5.71
N GLY A 328 -22.32 6.25 5.33
CA GLY A 328 -23.08 6.64 4.16
C GLY A 328 -23.89 7.93 4.33
N ARG A 329 -24.72 8.24 3.33
CA ARG A 329 -25.52 9.49 3.31
C ARG A 329 -26.62 9.46 4.37
N HIS A 330 -26.89 10.63 4.95
CA HIS A 330 -28.06 10.83 5.82
C HIS A 330 -29.38 10.96 5.05
N THR A 331 -29.32 11.33 3.77
CA THR A 331 -30.50 11.58 2.94
C THR A 331 -30.43 10.81 1.62
N PRO A 332 -31.58 10.36 1.08
CA PRO A 332 -31.67 9.77 -0.25
C PRO A 332 -31.16 10.72 -1.36
N PHE A 333 -30.85 10.16 -2.53
CA PHE A 333 -30.46 10.89 -3.74
C PHE A 333 -31.49 10.71 -4.86
#